data_AF-A0A2A3FM01-F1
#
_entry.id   AF-A0A2A3FM01-F1
#
_cell.length_a   1.000
_cell.length_b   1.000
_cell.length_c   1.000
_cell.angle_alpha   90.00
_cell.angle_beta   90.00
_cell.angle_gamma   90.00
#
_symmetry.space_group_name_H-M   'P 1'
#
loop_
_entity.id
_entity.type
_entity.pdbx_description
1 polymer ?
#
loop_
_entity_poly.entity_id
_entity_poly.type
_entity_poly.pdbx_seq_one_letter_code
_entity_poly.pdbx_strand_id
1 'polypeptide(L)'
;MAGQVTVCASHDAGGGANTGEASAWRDELCDKLRLRYLILEQCQEFLVLWERIKMADTKSVWVKFDDLSSDIRDEEWSLYQGEAKSDSEYFGRLLRNPLPILMEELEGVESDWHVITNLINHHVSFEGDAVARTAMVMPEEKTVVLTFYKHRPNT
;
A
#
# COMPACT_ATOMS: atom_id res chain seq x y z
N MET A 1 -11.79 -10.48 15.17
CA MET A 1 -11.11 -9.17 15.26
C MET A 1 -11.53 -8.36 14.04
N ALA A 2 -12.19 -7.23 14.23
CA ALA A 2 -12.76 -6.42 13.15
C ALA A 2 -11.72 -5.40 12.67
N GLY A 3 -11.36 -5.42 11.38
CA GLY A 3 -10.53 -4.39 10.77
C GLY A 3 -11.34 -3.10 10.63
N GLN A 4 -10.80 -2.01 11.16
CA GLN A 4 -11.42 -0.69 11.10
C GLN A 4 -11.09 -0.04 9.75
N VAL A 5 -12.10 0.15 8.90
CA VAL A 5 -11.98 0.94 7.67
C VAL A 5 -12.18 2.40 8.04
N THR A 6 -11.09 3.17 8.06
CA THR A 6 -11.15 4.62 8.34
C THR A 6 -11.31 5.39 7.03
N VAL A 7 -12.51 5.93 6.81
CA VAL A 7 -12.77 6.93 5.76
C VAL A 7 -12.62 8.30 6.41
N CYS A 8 -11.57 9.05 6.06
CA CYS A 8 -11.40 10.42 6.53
C CYS A 8 -12.38 11.35 5.80
N ALA A 9 -13.43 11.78 6.49
CA ALA A 9 -14.27 12.90 6.08
C ALA A 9 -13.83 14.15 6.84
N SER A 10 -13.42 15.19 6.13
CA SER A 10 -13.11 16.50 6.69
C SER A 10 -14.41 17.20 7.12
N HIS A 11 -14.55 17.46 8.42
CA HIS A 11 -15.59 18.34 8.96
C HIS A 11 -14.94 19.43 9.79
N ASP A 12 -14.99 20.66 9.27
CA ASP A 12 -14.64 21.87 10.02
C ASP A 12 -15.76 22.20 11.01
N ALA A 13 -15.43 22.27 12.29
CA ALA A 13 -16.18 23.08 13.26
C ALA A 13 -15.25 23.49 14.41
N GLY A 14 -15.08 24.80 14.55
CA GLY A 14 -14.09 25.42 15.41
C GLY A 14 -14.38 25.41 16.91
N GLY A 15 -13.36 25.83 17.66
CA GLY A 15 -13.41 26.10 19.09
C GLY A 15 -12.00 26.03 19.67
N GLY A 16 -11.46 27.18 20.08
CA GLY A 16 -10.03 27.35 20.37
C GLY A 16 -9.49 26.50 21.51
N ALA A 17 -8.33 25.88 21.27
CA ALA A 17 -7.35 25.49 22.29
C ALA A 17 -6.00 25.17 21.62
N ASN A 18 -4.91 25.53 22.30
CA ASN A 18 -3.53 25.05 22.13
C ASN A 18 -2.87 25.14 20.74
N THR A 19 -2.15 26.24 20.51
CA THR A 19 -1.26 26.43 19.36
C THR A 19 -0.11 25.40 19.26
N GLY A 20 0.23 24.69 20.35
CA GLY A 20 1.26 23.65 20.37
C GLY A 20 0.80 22.29 19.83
N GLU A 21 -0.40 21.83 20.21
CA GLU A 21 -0.95 20.54 19.74
C GLU A 21 -1.37 20.58 18.28
N ALA A 22 -1.87 21.74 17.82
CA ALA A 22 -2.19 21.96 16.41
C ALA A 22 -0.95 22.02 15.50
N SER A 23 0.26 22.22 16.05
CA SER A 23 1.52 22.14 15.29
C SER A 23 1.91 20.70 15.06
N ALA A 24 1.98 19.90 16.14
CA ALA A 24 2.39 18.51 16.07
C ALA A 24 1.48 17.66 15.17
N TRP A 25 0.16 17.90 15.21
CA TRP A 25 -0.77 17.19 14.33
C TRP A 25 -0.62 17.59 12.85
N ARG A 26 -0.25 18.84 12.57
CA ARG A 26 0.03 19.29 11.19
C ARG A 26 1.31 18.68 10.65
N ASP A 27 2.35 18.59 11.47
CA ASP A 27 3.63 17.99 11.07
C ASP A 27 3.45 16.49 10.84
N GLU A 28 2.74 15.78 11.73
CA GLU A 28 2.39 14.36 11.56
C GLU A 28 1.51 14.13 10.31
N LEU A 29 0.57 15.03 10.02
CA LEU A 29 -0.26 14.96 8.81
C LEU A 29 0.57 15.23 7.55
N CYS A 30 1.48 16.21 7.60
CA CYS A 30 2.39 16.52 6.49
C CYS A 30 3.34 15.35 6.21
N ASP A 31 3.88 14.69 7.23
CA ASP A 31 4.74 13.51 7.05
C ASP A 31 3.95 12.34 6.49
N LYS A 32 2.72 12.09 6.95
CA LYS A 32 1.82 11.08 6.37
C LYS A 32 1.42 11.40 4.93
N LEU A 33 1.20 12.68 4.61
CA LEU A 33 0.89 13.13 3.25
C LEU A 33 2.11 13.05 2.35
N ARG A 34 3.30 13.32 2.87
CA ARG A 34 4.57 13.16 2.17
C ARG A 34 4.84 11.70 1.88
N LEU A 35 4.60 10.80 2.83
CA LEU A 35 4.66 9.35 2.64
C LEU A 35 3.68 8.90 1.55
N ARG A 36 2.43 9.39 1.60
CA ARG A 36 1.43 9.12 0.54
C ARG A 36 1.85 9.64 -0.83
N TYR A 37 2.43 10.83 -0.88
CA TYR A 37 2.89 11.45 -2.11
C TYR A 37 4.11 10.72 -2.67
N LEU A 38 5.04 10.29 -1.80
CA LEU A 38 6.16 9.44 -2.15
C LEU A 38 5.68 8.08 -2.67
N ILE A 39 4.70 7.45 -2.02
CA ILE A 39 4.07 6.21 -2.50
C ILE A 39 3.42 6.42 -3.86
N LEU A 40 2.75 7.55 -4.10
CA LEU A 40 2.09 7.85 -5.38
C LEU A 40 3.08 8.18 -6.51
N GLU A 41 4.10 8.98 -6.23
CA GLU A 41 5.18 9.29 -7.19
C GLU A 41 6.01 8.04 -7.50
N GLN A 42 6.40 7.28 -6.46
CA GLN A 42 7.05 5.99 -6.67
C GLN A 42 6.12 5.07 -7.46
N CYS A 43 4.83 4.96 -7.15
CA CYS A 43 3.90 4.15 -7.95
C CYS A 43 3.82 4.61 -9.43
N GLN A 44 3.95 5.91 -9.73
CA GLN A 44 3.99 6.41 -11.11
C GLN A 44 5.29 6.09 -11.84
N GLU A 45 6.45 6.31 -11.21
CA GLU A 45 7.74 5.93 -11.77
C GLU A 45 7.87 4.40 -11.88
N PHE A 46 7.24 3.65 -10.97
CA PHE A 46 7.16 2.20 -10.97
C PHE A 46 6.26 1.63 -12.06
N LEU A 47 5.19 2.31 -12.48
CA LEU A 47 4.39 1.87 -13.63
C LEU A 47 5.25 1.83 -14.91
N VAL A 48 6.19 2.77 -15.05
CA VAL A 48 7.16 2.79 -16.16
C VAL A 48 8.17 1.64 -16.02
N LEU A 49 8.62 1.34 -14.80
CA LEU A 49 9.50 0.19 -14.54
C LEU A 49 8.78 -1.15 -14.74
N TRP A 50 7.47 -1.21 -14.45
CA TRP A 50 6.62 -2.39 -14.57
C TRP A 50 6.37 -2.79 -16.03
N GLU A 51 6.16 -1.82 -16.93
CA GLU A 51 6.11 -2.11 -18.37
C GLU A 51 7.39 -2.78 -18.88
N ARG A 52 8.53 -2.53 -18.22
CA ARG A 52 9.81 -3.19 -18.54
C ARG A 52 9.94 -4.60 -17.94
N ILE A 53 9.24 -4.90 -16.83
CA ILE A 53 9.33 -6.18 -16.10
C ILE A 53 8.28 -7.21 -16.58
N LYS A 54 7.33 -6.81 -17.43
CA LYS A 54 6.23 -7.63 -18.02
C LYS A 54 6.61 -8.93 -18.75
N MET A 55 7.83 -9.46 -18.60
CA MET A 55 8.33 -10.69 -19.23
C MET A 55 8.45 -11.91 -18.29
N ALA A 56 8.01 -11.85 -17.03
CA ALA A 56 8.00 -13.03 -16.16
C ALA A 56 6.56 -13.47 -15.84
N ASP A 57 6.15 -14.59 -16.46
CA ASP A 57 4.89 -15.31 -16.25
C ASP A 57 4.85 -15.99 -14.86
N THR A 58 5.03 -15.22 -13.79
CA THR A 58 5.13 -15.73 -12.42
C THR A 58 3.93 -15.32 -11.59
N LYS A 59 3.05 -16.31 -11.39
CA LYS A 59 2.04 -16.39 -10.32
C LYS A 59 2.51 -15.69 -9.05
N SER A 60 1.68 -14.84 -8.47
CA SER A 60 1.59 -14.49 -7.02
C SER A 60 2.87 -14.20 -6.22
N VAL A 61 4.04 -14.05 -6.83
CA VAL A 61 5.30 -13.80 -6.12
C VAL A 61 5.41 -12.30 -5.84
N TRP A 62 5.65 -11.96 -4.56
CA TRP A 62 6.10 -10.64 -4.19
C TRP A 62 7.56 -10.46 -4.54
N VAL A 63 7.89 -9.36 -5.18
CA VAL A 63 9.25 -8.91 -5.47
C VAL A 63 9.57 -7.79 -4.50
N LYS A 64 10.61 -7.96 -3.70
CA LYS A 64 11.17 -6.94 -2.81
C LYS A 64 11.99 -5.95 -3.64
N PHE A 65 11.79 -4.65 -3.41
CA PHE A 65 12.40 -3.59 -4.21
C PHE A 65 13.56 -2.87 -3.55
N ASP A 66 13.84 -3.17 -2.28
CA ASP A 66 14.92 -2.57 -1.51
C ASP A 66 16.28 -2.72 -2.24
N ASP A 67 16.45 -3.77 -3.04
CA ASP A 67 17.68 -4.01 -3.81
C ASP A 67 17.79 -3.22 -5.13
N LEU A 68 16.70 -2.58 -5.60
CA LEU A 68 16.66 -1.91 -6.91
C LEU A 68 17.01 -0.42 -6.87
N SER A 69 16.94 0.21 -5.69
CA SER A 69 17.29 1.63 -5.52
C SER A 69 18.15 1.83 -4.28
N SER A 70 19.31 2.46 -4.45
CA SER A 70 20.17 2.85 -3.33
C SER A 70 19.46 3.78 -2.34
N ASP A 71 18.50 4.55 -2.84
CA ASP A 71 17.76 5.53 -2.04
C ASP A 71 16.68 4.86 -1.17
N ILE A 72 16.35 3.59 -1.45
CA ILE A 72 15.36 2.81 -0.70
C ILE A 72 16.05 1.78 0.21
N ARG A 73 17.22 1.27 -0.21
CA ARG A 73 17.94 0.21 0.53
C ARG A 73 18.28 0.60 1.97
N ASP A 74 18.56 1.88 2.20
CA ASP A 74 18.99 2.39 3.49
C ASP A 74 17.81 2.91 4.35
N GLU A 75 16.57 2.75 3.86
CA GLU A 75 15.36 3.13 4.58
C GLU A 75 14.93 2.03 5.58
N GLU A 76 14.21 2.43 6.63
CA GLU A 76 13.74 1.52 7.68
C GLU A 76 12.52 0.68 7.26
N TRP A 77 11.95 0.98 6.10
CA TRP A 77 10.81 0.29 5.50
C TRP A 77 11.23 -0.54 4.29
N SER A 78 10.51 -1.63 4.05
CA SER A 78 10.69 -2.47 2.85
C SER A 78 9.51 -2.31 1.91
N LEU A 79 9.77 -2.30 0.59
CA LEU A 79 8.73 -2.22 -0.43
C LEU A 79 8.65 -3.51 -1.25
N TYR A 80 7.44 -4.03 -1.38
CA TYR A 80 7.15 -5.24 -2.14
C TYR A 80 6.10 -4.95 -3.20
N GLN A 81 6.17 -5.66 -4.33
CA GLN A 81 5.14 -5.64 -5.37
C GLN A 81 4.83 -7.02 -5.91
N GLY A 82 3.59 -7.22 -6.31
CA GLY A 82 3.21 -8.34 -7.14
C GLY A 82 1.98 -8.02 -7.98
N GLU A 83 1.45 -9.06 -8.59
CA GLU A 83 0.14 -9.04 -9.24
C GLU A 83 -0.73 -10.18 -8.70
N ALA A 84 -2.04 -9.99 -8.80
CA ALA A 84 -3.03 -11.04 -8.56
C ALA A 84 -4.19 -10.88 -9.55
N LYS A 85 -4.81 -11.99 -9.94
CA LYS A 85 -6.09 -11.91 -10.67
C LYS A 85 -7.19 -11.54 -9.70
N SER A 86 -8.01 -10.56 -10.07
CA SER A 86 -9.11 -10.07 -9.24
C SER A 86 -10.17 -11.13 -8.90
N ASP A 87 -10.35 -12.11 -9.78
CA ASP A 87 -11.31 -13.21 -9.63
C ASP A 87 -10.72 -14.42 -8.87
N SER A 88 -9.45 -14.36 -8.47
CA SER A 88 -8.81 -15.45 -7.76
C SER A 88 -9.26 -15.54 -6.30
N GLU A 89 -9.36 -16.76 -5.79
CA GLU A 89 -9.58 -17.02 -4.36
C GLU A 89 -8.52 -16.32 -3.50
N TYR A 90 -7.28 -16.33 -3.97
CA TYR A 90 -6.15 -15.64 -3.36
C TYR A 90 -6.45 -14.15 -3.11
N PHE A 91 -6.83 -13.42 -4.16
CA PHE A 91 -7.15 -12.01 -4.06
C PHE A 91 -8.35 -11.76 -3.12
N GLY A 92 -9.37 -12.62 -3.21
CA GLY A 92 -10.52 -12.57 -2.30
C GLY A 92 -10.15 -12.77 -0.82
N ARG A 93 -9.22 -13.69 -0.51
CA ARG A 93 -8.68 -13.87 0.84
C ARG A 93 -7.88 -12.65 1.29
N LEU A 94 -7.02 -12.13 0.40
CA LEU A 94 -6.17 -10.98 0.68
C LEU A 94 -6.99 -9.72 0.99
N LEU A 95 -8.11 -9.49 0.30
CA LEU A 95 -9.02 -8.37 0.61
C LEU A 95 -9.76 -8.53 1.95
N ARG A 96 -10.10 -9.76 2.35
CA ARG A 96 -10.91 -10.01 3.56
C ARG A 96 -10.07 -10.05 4.83
N ASN A 97 -8.90 -10.68 4.75
CA ASN A 97 -7.99 -10.84 5.86
C ASN A 97 -6.54 -10.87 5.34
N PRO A 98 -5.94 -9.70 5.08
CA PRO A 98 -4.64 -9.62 4.45
C PRO A 98 -3.51 -10.14 5.35
N LEU A 99 -3.59 -9.90 6.67
CA LEU A 99 -2.47 -10.12 7.58
C LEU A 99 -1.89 -11.55 7.55
N PRO A 100 -2.69 -12.64 7.64
CA PRO A 100 -2.13 -13.99 7.57
C PRO A 100 -1.41 -14.29 6.26
N ILE A 101 -1.88 -13.74 5.15
CA ILE A 101 -1.22 -13.93 3.85
C ILE A 101 0.09 -13.13 3.80
N LEU A 102 0.08 -11.90 4.29
CA LEU A 102 1.28 -11.06 4.34
C LEU A 102 2.35 -11.66 5.27
N MET A 103 1.96 -12.30 6.39
CA MET A 103 2.89 -13.02 7.26
C MET A 103 3.53 -14.24 6.58
N GLU A 104 2.78 -14.93 5.70
CA GLU A 104 3.28 -16.09 4.96
C GLU A 104 4.22 -15.67 3.82
N GLU A 105 4.02 -14.48 3.25
CA GLU A 105 4.63 -14.10 1.98
C GLU A 105 5.63 -12.94 2.06
N LEU A 106 5.57 -12.10 3.10
CA LEU A 106 6.45 -10.96 3.28
C LEU A 106 7.35 -11.16 4.49
N GLU A 107 8.64 -10.87 4.31
CA GLU A 107 9.62 -10.96 5.39
C GLU A 107 9.36 -9.84 6.43
N GLY A 108 9.42 -10.23 7.71
CA GLY A 108 9.33 -9.29 8.83
C GLY A 108 7.93 -8.92 9.29
N VAL A 109 6.86 -9.40 8.64
CA VAL A 109 5.48 -9.14 9.07
C VAL A 109 5.07 -10.12 10.18
N GLU A 110 4.58 -9.60 11.31
CA GLU A 110 4.19 -10.41 12.47
C GLU A 110 2.67 -10.35 12.75
N SER A 111 2.18 -11.27 13.59
CA SER A 111 0.74 -11.44 13.84
C SER A 111 0.05 -10.30 14.61
N ASP A 112 0.82 -9.44 15.27
CA ASP A 112 0.31 -8.29 16.04
C ASP A 112 0.32 -6.99 15.22
N TRP A 113 0.68 -7.04 13.94
CA TRP A 113 0.78 -5.86 13.08
C TRP A 113 -0.58 -5.38 12.56
N HIS A 114 -0.62 -4.11 12.18
CA HIS A 114 -1.78 -3.48 11.55
C HIS A 114 -1.63 -3.46 10.02
N VAL A 115 -2.73 -3.68 9.30
CA VAL A 115 -2.74 -3.56 7.83
C VAL A 115 -3.66 -2.46 7.39
N ILE A 116 -3.11 -1.48 6.68
CA ILE A 116 -3.87 -0.40 6.03
C ILE A 116 -4.04 -0.78 4.57
N THR A 117 -5.29 -0.97 4.13
CA THR A 117 -5.57 -1.33 2.74
C THR A 117 -6.07 -0.13 1.95
N ASN A 118 -5.42 0.16 0.83
CA ASN A 118 -5.81 1.20 -0.12
C ASN A 118 -6.29 0.55 -1.43
N LEU A 119 -7.40 1.06 -1.98
CA LEU A 119 -7.99 0.57 -3.22
C LEU A 119 -8.07 1.71 -4.25
N ILE A 120 -7.12 1.75 -5.17
CA ILE A 120 -7.01 2.78 -6.21
C ILE A 120 -7.67 2.28 -7.49
N ASN A 121 -8.41 3.16 -8.18
CA ASN A 121 -9.15 2.86 -9.41
C ASN A 121 -10.22 1.75 -9.29
N HIS A 122 -10.78 1.56 -8.09
CA HIS A 122 -11.81 0.55 -7.85
C HIS A 122 -13.11 0.77 -8.65
N HIS A 123 -13.35 1.99 -9.12
CA HIS A 123 -14.49 2.34 -9.98
C HIS A 123 -14.41 1.74 -11.39
N VAL A 124 -13.28 1.17 -11.81
CA VAL A 124 -13.07 0.60 -13.16
C VAL A 124 -13.59 -0.84 -13.28
N SER A 125 -14.28 -1.37 -12.25
CA SER A 125 -14.53 -2.80 -12.01
C SER A 125 -13.22 -3.57 -11.89
N PHE A 126 -13.13 -4.54 -10.97
CA PHE A 126 -11.95 -5.39 -10.89
C PHE A 126 -12.04 -6.64 -11.76
N GLU A 127 -13.23 -7.05 -12.17
CA GLU A 127 -13.54 -8.36 -12.76
C GLU A 127 -12.59 -8.80 -13.89
N GLY A 128 -12.12 -10.06 -13.81
CA GLY A 128 -11.35 -10.76 -14.85
C GLY A 128 -9.90 -10.29 -15.09
N ASP A 129 -9.52 -9.12 -14.56
CA ASP A 129 -8.23 -8.50 -14.85
C ASP A 129 -7.16 -8.69 -13.77
N ALA A 130 -5.91 -8.52 -14.19
CA ALA A 130 -4.78 -8.41 -13.27
C ALA A 130 -4.86 -7.11 -12.45
N VAL A 131 -4.59 -7.25 -11.15
CA VAL A 131 -4.52 -6.15 -10.19
C VAL A 131 -3.09 -6.08 -9.69
N ALA A 132 -2.46 -4.92 -9.90
CA ALA A 132 -1.18 -4.63 -9.29
C ALA A 132 -1.38 -4.43 -7.79
N ARG A 133 -0.46 -4.97 -7.00
CA ARG A 133 -0.48 -4.87 -5.54
C ARG A 133 0.90 -4.49 -5.06
N THR A 134 0.95 -3.52 -4.16
CA THR A 134 2.17 -3.09 -3.49
C THR A 134 1.98 -3.17 -1.98
N ALA A 135 3.02 -3.55 -1.26
CA ALA A 135 3.02 -3.59 0.19
C ALA A 135 4.26 -2.86 0.70
N MET A 136 4.04 -1.82 1.50
CA MET A 136 5.10 -1.14 2.24
C MET A 136 5.07 -1.68 3.67
N VAL A 137 6.14 -2.36 4.08
CA VAL A 137 6.32 -2.96 5.39
C VAL A 137 7.12 -1.98 6.23
N MET A 138 6.51 -1.46 7.31
CA MET A 138 7.11 -0.46 8.18
C MET A 138 7.22 -1.06 9.60
N PRO A 139 8.39 -1.63 9.95
CA PRO A 139 8.57 -2.37 11.21
C PRO A 139 8.45 -1.53 12.47
N GLU A 140 8.91 -0.27 12.44
CA GLU A 140 8.86 0.61 13.62
C GLU A 140 7.42 0.88 14.07
N GLU A 141 6.53 1.07 13.11
CA GLU A 141 5.09 1.33 13.31
C GLU A 141 4.27 0.04 13.36
N LYS A 142 4.89 -1.13 13.21
CA LYS A 142 4.23 -2.44 13.10
C LYS A 142 3.07 -2.40 12.12
N THR A 143 3.28 -1.77 10.95
CA THR A 143 2.23 -1.48 9.99
C THR A 143 2.63 -1.92 8.59
N VAL A 144 1.68 -2.54 7.87
CA VAL A 144 1.79 -2.79 6.43
C VAL A 144 0.78 -1.91 5.68
N VAL A 145 1.26 -1.09 4.76
CA VAL A 145 0.41 -0.35 3.83
C VAL A 145 0.27 -1.16 2.54
N LEU A 146 -0.86 -1.83 2.39
CA LEU A 146 -1.21 -2.64 1.23
C LEU A 146 -2.02 -1.82 0.25
N THR A 147 -1.51 -1.59 -0.95
CA THR A 147 -2.19 -0.83 -2.00
C THR A 147 -2.50 -1.71 -3.19
N PHE A 148 -3.76 -1.71 -3.60
CA PHE A 148 -4.22 -2.35 -4.82
C PHE A 148 -4.49 -1.28 -5.87
N TYR A 149 -3.97 -1.50 -7.07
CA TYR A 149 -4.10 -0.60 -8.19
C TYR A 149 -4.50 -1.38 -9.44
N LYS A 150 -5.55 -0.90 -10.11
CA LYS A 150 -5.90 -1.34 -11.46
C LYS A 150 -5.60 -0.21 -12.45
N HIS A 151 -4.76 -0.52 -13.44
CA HIS A 151 -4.57 0.41 -14.56
C HIS A 151 -5.85 0.44 -15.40
N ARG A 152 -6.32 1.63 -15.79
CA ARG A 152 -7.36 1.70 -16.83
C ARG A 152 -6.82 1.06 -18.12
N PRO A 153 -7.57 0.18 -18.80
CA PRO A 153 -7.19 -0.24 -20.14
C PRO A 153 -6.98 1.01 -21.00
N ASN A 154 -5.87 1.09 -21.74
CA ASN A 154 -5.70 2.10 -22.77
C ASN A 154 -6.76 1.83 -23.85
N THR A 155 -7.86 2.57 -23.81
CA THR A 155 -8.89 2.60 -24.86
C THR A 155 -8.41 3.37 -26.07
#